data_AF-A0A8C6BVJ2-F1
#
_entry.id   AF-A0A8C6BVJ2-F1
#
_cell.length_a   1.000
_cell.length_b   1.000
_cell.length_c   1.000
_cell.angle_alpha   90.00
_cell.angle_beta   90.00
_cell.angle_gamma   90.00
#
_symmetry.space_group_name_H-M   'P 1'
#
loop_
_entity.id
_entity.type
_entity.pdbx_description
1 polymer ?
#
loop_
_entity_poly.entity_id
_entity_poly.type
_entity_poly.pdbx_seq_one_letter_code
_entity_poly.pdbx_strand_id
1 'polypeptide(L)' 'MARYEEVSVYGYEEFMQAVEQHSGKTIFAYFSGSKDAEGKSWCPDCVQAEPVVREGLKHVGEGCVFIYCQVGEKPYLKNW' A
#
# COMPACT_ATOMS: atom_id res chain seq x y z
N MET A 1 0.39 14.99 -15.39
CA MET A 1 -0.40 13.77 -15.11
C MET A 1 0.35 12.97 -14.07
N ALA A 2 -0.33 12.30 -13.14
CA ALA A 2 0.35 11.41 -12.20
C ALA A 2 1.03 10.28 -12.98
N ARG A 3 2.29 9.95 -12.65
CA ARG A 3 3.06 8.87 -13.31
C ARG A 3 2.46 7.49 -13.03
N TYR A 4 1.79 7.36 -11.89
CA TYR A 4 1.15 6.14 -11.43
C TYR A 4 -0.26 6.43 -10.90
N GLU A 5 -1.07 5.39 -10.84
CA GLU A 5 -2.37 5.35 -10.18
C GLU A 5 -2.21 4.85 -8.74
N GLU A 6 -2.74 5.55 -7.74
CA GLU A 6 -2.69 5.13 -6.32
C GLU A 6 -4.03 4.53 -5.89
N VAL A 7 -3.99 3.33 -5.32
CA VAL A 7 -5.16 2.62 -4.78
C VAL A 7 -4.89 2.29 -3.31
N SER A 8 -5.77 2.73 -2.41
CA SER A 8 -5.70 2.38 -0.99
C SER A 8 -6.70 1.29 -0.67
N VAL A 9 -6.26 0.22 -0.02
CA VAL A 9 -7.08 -0.95 0.33
C VAL A 9 -6.81 -1.41 1.76
N TYR A 10 -7.75 -2.18 2.32
CA TYR A 10 -7.65 -2.78 3.64
C TYR A 10 -7.87 -4.29 3.58
N GLY A 11 -6.88 -5.05 4.04
CA GLY A 11 -6.94 -6.50 4.10
C GLY A 11 -6.83 -7.20 2.74
N TYR A 12 -6.88 -8.54 2.79
CA TYR A 12 -6.64 -9.41 1.64
C TYR A 12 -7.69 -9.29 0.54
N GLU A 13 -8.97 -9.26 0.89
CA GLU A 13 -10.06 -9.30 -0.09
C GLU A 13 -10.05 -8.06 -0.98
N GLU A 14 -9.94 -6.87 -0.39
CA GLU A 14 -9.84 -5.62 -1.15
C GLU A 14 -8.55 -5.55 -1.97
N PHE A 15 -7.43 -6.06 -1.43
CA PHE A 15 -6.18 -6.15 -2.18
C PHE A 15 -6.33 -7.02 -3.44
N MET A 16 -6.92 -8.21 -3.32
CA MET A 16 -7.13 -9.10 -4.47
C MET A 16 -8.05 -8.47 -5.51
N GLN A 17 -9.14 -7.83 -5.08
CA GLN A 17 -10.01 -7.08 -5.99
C GLN A 17 -9.26 -5.97 -6.74
N ALA A 18 -8.40 -5.21 -6.04
CA ALA A 18 -7.60 -4.17 -6.67
C ALA A 18 -6.59 -4.75 -7.68
N VAL A 19 -5.95 -5.87 -7.36
CA VAL A 19 -5.05 -6.56 -8.29
C VAL A 19 -5.79 -7.04 -9.55
N GLU A 20 -6.97 -7.65 -9.40
CA GLU A 20 -7.78 -8.12 -10.53
C GLU A 20 -8.25 -6.96 -11.42
N GLN A 21 -8.71 -5.86 -10.83
CA GLN A 21 -9.13 -4.66 -11.58
C GLN A 21 -8.01 -4.01 -12.39
N HIS A 22 -6.76 -4.22 -11.97
CA HIS A 22 -5.57 -3.65 -12.61
C HIS A 22 -4.75 -4.70 -13.37
N SER A 23 -5.35 -5.84 -13.70
CA SER A 23 -4.72 -6.91 -14.49
C SER A 23 -4.11 -6.36 -15.78
N GLY A 24 -2.88 -6.76 -16.07
CA GLY A 24 -2.11 -6.30 -17.24
C GLY A 24 -1.31 -5.01 -17.03
N LYS A 25 -1.43 -4.33 -15.87
CA LYS A 25 -0.54 -3.22 -15.47
C LYS A 25 0.60 -3.72 -14.57
N THR A 26 1.69 -2.95 -14.49
CA THR A 26 2.71 -3.16 -13.45
C THR A 26 2.18 -2.66 -12.11
N ILE A 27 2.11 -3.55 -11.12
CA ILE A 27 1.59 -3.25 -9.79
C ILE A 27 2.75 -3.25 -8.78
N PHE A 28 2.86 -2.17 -8.02
CA PHE A 28 3.69 -2.06 -6.82
C PHE A 28 2.78 -2.10 -5.59
N ALA A 29 2.85 -3.18 -4.81
CA ALA A 29 2.09 -3.31 -3.58
C ALA A 29 2.94 -2.93 -2.37
N TYR A 30 2.44 -2.00 -1.54
CA TYR A 30 3.05 -1.62 -0.27
C TYR A 30 2.15 -2.09 0.88
N PHE A 31 2.59 -3.15 1.55
CA PHE A 31 1.91 -3.67 2.73
C PHE A 31 2.43 -2.95 3.98
N SER A 32 1.52 -2.29 4.69
CA SER A 32 1.80 -1.54 5.91
C SER A 32 0.85 -1.95 7.02
N GLY A 33 1.30 -1.82 8.27
CA GLY A 33 0.41 -1.86 9.43
C GLY A 33 -0.71 -0.82 9.31
N SER A 34 -1.93 -1.19 9.69
CA SER A 34 -3.08 -0.28 9.70
C SER A 34 -2.80 0.99 10.46
N LYS A 35 -3.39 2.08 9.95
CA LYS A 35 -3.40 3.39 10.60
C LYS A 35 -4.63 3.51 11.49
N ASP A 36 -4.44 4.09 12.67
CA ASP A 36 -5.54 4.46 13.55
C ASP A 36 -6.30 5.70 13.02
N ALA A 37 -7.28 6.19 13.79
CA ALA A 37 -8.06 7.39 13.44
C ALA A 37 -7.21 8.68 13.34
N GLU A 38 -6.01 8.70 13.92
CA GLU A 38 -5.06 9.81 13.80
C GLU A 38 -4.10 9.62 12.61
N GLY A 39 -4.25 8.55 11.83
CA GLY A 39 -3.38 8.23 10.70
C GLY A 39 -2.05 7.59 11.10
N LYS A 40 -1.87 7.17 12.36
CA LYS A 40 -0.62 6.57 12.84
C LYS A 40 -0.66 5.06 12.70
N SER A 41 0.35 4.50 12.05
CA SER A 41 0.53 3.04 12.00
C SER A 41 1.11 2.53 13.32
N TRP A 42 0.66 1.37 13.76
CA TRP A 42 1.26 0.66 14.89
C TRP A 42 2.68 0.13 14.60
N CYS A 43 3.08 0.12 13.32
CA CYS A 43 4.36 -0.36 12.81
C CYS A 43 5.35 0.82 12.66
N PRO A 44 6.38 0.95 13.52
CA PRO A 44 7.31 2.08 13.47
C PRO A 44 8.13 2.13 12.19
N ASP A 45 8.58 0.98 11.69
CA ASP A 45 9.30 0.87 10.41
C ASP A 45 8.43 1.34 9.24
N CYS A 46 7.14 1.02 9.26
CA CYS A 46 6.19 1.45 8.23
C CYS A 46 6.05 2.98 8.22
N VAL A 47 6.00 3.61 9.41
CA VAL A 47 5.98 5.08 9.54
C VAL A 47 7.26 5.71 8.97
N GLN A 48 8.43 5.12 9.24
CA GLN A 48 9.71 5.62 8.73
C GLN A 48 9.90 5.36 7.23
N ALA A 49 9.40 4.23 6.72
CA ALA A 49 9.58 3.79 5.34
C ALA A 49 8.63 4.49 4.38
N GLU A 50 7.39 4.80 4.79
CA GLU A 50 6.39 5.42 3.91
C GLU A 50 6.91 6.67 3.16
N PRO A 51 7.55 7.67 3.79
CA PRO A 51 8.08 8.82 3.05
C PRO A 51 9.18 8.43 2.06
N VAL A 52 10.01 7.42 2.37
CA VAL A 52 11.08 6.94 1.48
C VAL A 52 10.50 6.22 0.26
N VAL A 53 9.50 5.35 0.47
CA VAL A 53 8.78 4.66 -0.60
C VAL A 53 8.09 5.67 -1.52
N ARG A 54 7.39 6.66 -0.93
CA ARG A 54 6.71 7.72 -1.69
C ARG A 54 7.68 8.60 -2.49
N GLU A 55 8.88 8.86 -1.96
CA GLU A 55 9.93 9.53 -2.73
C GLU A 55 10.36 8.68 -3.94
N GLY A 56 10.56 7.37 -3.73
CA GLY A 56 10.88 6.42 -4.81
C GLY A 56 9.80 6.35 -5.90
N LEU A 57 8.52 6.50 -5.55
CA LEU A 57 7.41 6.51 -6.51
C LEU A 57 7.50 7.66 -7.52
N LYS A 58 8.26 8.72 -7.23
CA LYS A 58 8.52 9.77 -8.23
C LYS A 58 9.31 9.24 -9.42
N HIS A 59 10.00 8.12 -9.30
CA HIS A 59 10.89 7.57 -10.32
C HIS A 59 10.30 6.38 -11.10
N VAL A 60 9.05 6.00 -10.84
CA VAL A 60 8.40 4.88 -11.54
C VAL A 60 8.04 5.24 -12.98
N GLY A 61 7.92 4.20 -13.82
CA GLY A 61 7.43 4.33 -15.18
C GLY A 61 5.96 4.78 -15.23
N GLU A 62 5.55 5.29 -16.39
CA GLU A 62 4.16 5.70 -16.61
C GLU A 62 3.22 4.49 -16.67
N GLY A 63 2.00 4.65 -16.16
CA GLY A 63 0.95 3.63 -16.25
C GLY A 63 1.06 2.49 -15.23
N CYS A 64 1.97 2.59 -14.27
CA CYS A 64 2.03 1.69 -13.13
C CYS A 64 0.93 1.98 -12.10
N VAL A 65 0.63 1.01 -11.24
CA VAL A 65 -0.32 1.12 -10.14
C VAL A 65 0.42 0.92 -8.83
N PHE A 66 0.21 1.82 -7.88
CA PHE A 66 0.70 1.70 -6.52
C PHE A 66 -0.47 1.34 -5.60
N ILE A 67 -0.46 0.14 -5.02
CA ILE A 67 -1.48 -0.31 -4.08
C ILE A 67 -0.93 -0.16 -2.66
N TYR A 68 -1.48 0.78 -1.89
CA TYR A 68 -1.22 0.92 -0.46
C TYR A 68 -2.18 0.01 0.31
N CYS A 69 -1.67 -1.10 0.84
CA CYS A 69 -2.47 -2.12 1.53
C CYS A 69 -2.25 -2.09 3.04
N GLN A 70 -3.30 -1.78 3.78
CA GLN A 70 -3.31 -1.87 5.24
C GLN A 70 -3.64 -3.30 5.66
N VAL A 71 -2.67 -3.99 6.28
CA VAL A 71 -2.79 -5.43 6.56
C VAL A 71 -3.67 -5.77 7.77
N GLY A 72 -4.11 -4.78 8.53
CA GLY A 72 -4.83 -4.99 9.77
C GLY A 72 -4.06 -4.56 11.01
N GLU A 73 -4.70 -4.77 12.15
CA GLU A 73 -4.16 -4.46 13.48
C GLU A 73 -2.95 -5.33 13.83
N LYS A 74 -2.08 -4.84 14.71
CA LYS A 74 -0.86 -5.54 15.15
C LYS A 74 -1.08 -7.00 15.59
N PRO A 75 -2.15 -7.35 16.33
CA PRO A 75 -2.40 -8.73 16.72
C PRO A 75 -2.80 -9.63 15.54
N TYR A 76 -3.42 -9.06 14.50
CA TYR A 76 -3.79 -9.80 13.30
C TYR A 76 -2.53 -10.26 12.55
N LEU A 77 -1.58 -9.36 12.29
CA LEU A 77 -0.35 -9.71 11.56
C LEU A 77 0.51 -10.76 12.27
N LYS A 78 0.56 -10.74 13.61
CA LYS A 78 1.36 -11.73 14.37
C LYS A 78 0.81 -13.17 14.28
N ASN A 79 -0.44 -13.32 13.89
CA ASN A 79 -1.16 -14.59 13.84
C ASN A 79 -1.53 -14.98 12.39
N TRP A 80 -0.94 -14.31 11.41
CA TRP A 80 -1.07 -14.53 9.98
C TRP A 80 0.22 -15.16 9.46
#